data_AF-A0A257NXG4-F1
#
_entry.id   AF-A0A257NXG4-F1
#
_cell.length_a   1.000
_cell.length_b   1.000
_cell.length_c   1.000
_cell.angle_alpha   90.00
_cell.angle_beta   90.00
_cell.angle_gamma   90.00
#
_symmetry.space_group_name_H-M   'P 1'
#
loop_
_entity.id
_entity.type
_entity.pdbx_description
1 polymer ?
#
loop_
_entity_poly.entity_id
_entity_poly.type
_entity_poly.pdbx_seq_one_letter_code
_entity_poly.pdbx_strand_id
1 'polypeptide(L)' 'KSDDVNGRNKMYKNIVDGDLKMDAGMPESFNVLLKEIRSLAINVELELGKE' A
#
# COMPACT_ATOMS: atom_id res chain seq x y z
N LYS A 1 -0.10 7.10 6.53
CA LYS A 1 1.14 7.64 7.15
C LYS A 1 2.08 6.54 7.64
N SER A 2 1.60 5.44 8.22
CA SER A 2 2.42 4.36 8.79
C SER A 2 2.80 3.25 7.81
N ASP A 3 1.83 2.75 7.04
CA ASP A 3 1.95 1.43 6.38
C ASP A 3 2.34 1.44 4.90
N ASP A 4 2.30 2.60 4.25
CA ASP A 4 2.82 2.76 2.89
C ASP A 4 4.32 3.05 2.95
N VAL A 5 5.13 2.01 2.80
CA VAL A 5 6.59 2.09 2.88
C VAL A 5 7.16 3.10 1.89
N ASN A 6 6.67 3.09 0.65
CA ASN A 6 7.15 3.97 -0.41
C ASN A 6 6.57 5.39 -0.26
N GLY A 7 5.28 5.48 0.07
CA GLY A 7 4.57 6.75 0.27
C GLY A 7 5.14 7.57 1.43
N ARG A 8 5.68 6.95 2.49
CA ARG A 8 6.33 7.67 3.59
C ARG A 8 7.52 8.49 3.12
N ASN A 9 8.44 7.87 2.37
CA ASN A 9 9.65 8.55 1.89
C ASN A 9 9.30 9.68 0.93
N LYS A 10 8.34 9.45 0.03
CA LYS A 10 7.85 10.48 -0.90
C LYS A 10 7.17 11.62 -0.15
N MET A 11 6.36 11.32 0.86
CA MET A 11 5.70 12.33 1.69
C MET A 11 6.72 13.19 2.44
N TYR A 12 7.78 12.60 3.01
CA TYR A 12 8.84 13.37 3.65
C TYR A 12 9.51 14.34 2.67
N LYS A 13 9.86 13.86 1.47
CA LYS A 13 10.44 14.71 0.42
C LYS A 13 9.51 15.85 0.02
N ASN A 14 8.24 15.52 -0.20
CA ASN A 14 7.19 16.46 -0.59
C ASN A 14 6.98 17.57 0.46
N ILE A 15 6.99 17.23 1.76
CA ILE A 15 6.95 18.22 2.85
C ILE A 15 8.17 19.15 2.80
N VAL A 16 9.37 18.63 2.53
CA VAL A 16 10.60 19.44 2.43
C VAL A 16 10.58 20.34 1.19
N ASP A 17 10.07 19.83 0.07
CA ASP A 17 10.03 20.54 -1.22
C ASP A 17 8.85 21.52 -1.34
N GLY A 18 7.95 21.55 -0.35
CA GLY A 18 6.74 22.39 -0.36
C GLY A 18 5.64 21.89 -1.30
N ASP A 19 5.77 20.68 -1.86
CA ASP A 19 4.75 20.03 -2.68
C ASP A 19 3.81 19.23 -1.77
N LEU A 20 2.52 19.57 -1.73
CA LEU A 20 1.55 18.91 -0.86
C LEU A 20 0.82 17.73 -1.53
N LYS A 21 1.34 17.24 -2.66
CA LYS A 21 0.80 16.05 -3.31
C LYS A 21 1.11 14.79 -2.52
N MET A 22 0.17 13.85 -2.52
CA MET A 22 0.33 12.54 -1.92
C MET A 22 -0.28 11.51 -2.86
N ASP A 23 0.49 10.48 -3.18
CA ASP A 23 0.01 9.31 -3.90
C ASP A 23 -0.12 8.16 -2.90
N ALA A 24 -1.33 7.59 -2.79
CA ALA A 24 -1.58 6.47 -1.91
C ALA A 24 -1.18 5.16 -2.60
N GLY A 25 -0.23 4.44 -2.03
CA GLY A 25 0.10 3.07 -2.40
C GLY A 25 -0.68 2.03 -1.57
N MET A 26 -0.48 0.76 -1.90
CA MET A 26 -1.00 -0.35 -1.11
C MET A 26 -0.29 -0.40 0.26
N PRO A 27 -1.03 -0.48 1.38
CA PRO A 27 -0.44 -0.66 2.70
C PRO A 27 0.26 -2.01 2.83
N GLU A 28 1.42 -2.06 3.48
CA GLU A 28 2.14 -3.33 3.67
C GLU A 28 1.37 -4.31 4.55
N SER A 29 0.56 -3.81 5.49
CA SER A 29 -0.35 -4.65 6.29
C SER A 29 -1.36 -5.44 5.45
N PHE A 30 -1.74 -4.94 4.27
CA PHE A 30 -2.57 -5.69 3.33
C PHE A 30 -1.83 -6.88 2.71
N ASN A 31 -0.54 -6.69 2.37
CA ASN A 31 0.31 -7.79 1.91
C ASN A 31 0.51 -8.86 2.98
N VAL A 32 0.65 -8.44 4.25
CA VAL A 32 0.71 -9.36 5.39
C VAL A 32 -0.58 -10.16 5.52
N LEU A 33 -1.73 -9.49 5.53
CA LEU A 33 -3.04 -10.13 5.58
C LEU A 33 -3.21 -11.17 4.45
N LEU A 34 -2.81 -10.83 3.23
CA LEU A 34 -2.91 -11.75 2.09
C LEU A 34 -2.05 -13.00 2.29
N LYS A 35 -0.84 -12.85 2.86
CA LYS A 35 0.03 -13.98 3.20
C LYS A 35 -0.56 -14.83 4.32
N GLU A 36 -1.16 -14.21 5.33
CA GLU A 36 -1.82 -14.91 6.44
C GLU A 36 -3.02 -15.72 5.95
N ILE A 37 -3.86 -15.18 5.07
CA ILE A 37 -4.99 -15.90 4.48
C ILE A 37 -4.50 -17.07 3.61
N ARG A 38 -3.45 -16.86 2.80
CA ARG A 38 -2.84 -17.93 1.98
C ARG A 38 -2.25 -19.06 2.82
N SER A 39 -1.78 -18.77 4.04
CA SER A 39 -1.30 -19.79 4.97
C SER A 39 -2.39 -20.78 5.41
N LEU A 40 -3.67 -20.38 5.28
CA LEU A 40 -4.85 -21.21 5.55
C LEU A 40 -5.31 -22.00 4.31
N ALA A 41 -4.51 -22.06 3.25
CA ALA A 41 -4.87 -22.64 1.94
C ALA A 41 -6.07 -21.95 1.25
N ILE A 42 -6.36 -20.70 1.62
CA ILE A 42 -7.39 -19.89 0.97
C ILE A 42 -6.71 -19.02 -0.09
N ASN A 43 -7.15 -19.13 -1.35
CA ASN A 43 -6.66 -18.26 -2.41
C ASN A 43 -7.50 -16.98 -2.49
N VAL A 44 -6.83 -15.84 -2.38
CA VAL A 44 -7.42 -14.50 -2.56
C VAL A 44 -6.56 -13.77 -3.58
N GLU A 45 -7.22 -13.15 -4.55
CA GLU A 45 -6.59 -12.38 -5.62
C GLU A 45 -7.35 -11.08 -5.80
N LEU A 46 -6.62 -10.02 -6.17
CA LEU A 46 -7.21 -8.74 -6.50
C LEU A 46 -7.70 -8.80 -7.94
N GLU A 47 -9.02 -8.70 -8.13
CA GLU A 47 -9.58 -8.47 -9.46
C GLU A 47 -9.56 -6.97 -9.77
N LEU A 48 -8.86 -6.60 -10.83
CA LEU A 48 -9.05 -5.31 -11.46
C LEU A 48 -10.36 -5.41 -12.24
N GLY A 49 -11.43 -4.86 -11.67
CA GLY A 49 -12.73 -4.80 -12.32
C GLY A 49 -12.56 -4.31 -13.75
N LYS A 50 -12.84 -5.19 -14.71
CA LYS A 50 -12.98 -4.79 -16.10
C LYS A 50 -14.33 -4.11 -16.23
N GLU A 51 -14.35 -2.89 -16.76
CA GLU A 51 -15.55 -2.34 -17.38
C GLU A 51 -16.04 -3.26 -18.52
#